data_AF-A0A7S1MG42-F1
#
_entry.id   AF-A0A7S1MG42-F1
#
_cell.length_a   1.000
_cell.length_b   1.000
_cell.length_c   1.000
_cell.angle_alpha   90.00
_cell.angle_beta   90.00
_cell.angle_gamma   90.00
#
_symmetry.space_group_name_H-M   'P 1'
#
loop_
_entity.id
_entity.type
_entity.pdbx_description
1 polymer ?
#
loop_
_entity_poly.entity_id
_entity_poly.type
_entity_poly.pdbx_seq_one_letter_code
_entity_poly.pdbx_strand_id
1 'polypeptide(L)'
;ANFAAARAVFSIRSVYSDFERHMYGGHIYLSSHNNARGLEDKYFNASRFDTLSEDIKSDACRIPFAQPEFLFVILLIWSLLVVGEIKESVTLFERLVVSTGSTASMADATERCDEGGEVIVKLTVGMKAWVSFFIVLPRIGIA
;
A
#
# COMPACT_ATOMS: atom_id res chain seq x y z
N ALA A 1 -21.32 5.17 -1.63
CA ALA A 1 -19.98 5.76 -1.39
C ALA A 1 -19.19 6.02 -2.68
N ASN A 2 -19.23 5.14 -3.69
CA ASN A 2 -18.36 5.22 -4.88
C ASN A 2 -18.50 6.50 -5.74
N PHE A 3 -19.70 7.08 -5.85
CA PHE A 3 -19.91 8.30 -6.65
C PHE A 3 -19.28 9.57 -6.03
N ALA A 4 -19.20 9.65 -4.70
CA ALA A 4 -18.59 10.79 -4.02
C ALA A 4 -17.07 10.82 -4.24
N ALA A 5 -16.42 9.65 -4.17
CA ALA A 5 -14.99 9.50 -4.43
C ALA A 5 -14.66 9.80 -5.89
N ALA A 6 -15.45 9.31 -6.86
CA ALA A 6 -15.21 9.56 -8.28
C ALA A 6 -15.25 11.06 -8.63
N ARG A 7 -16.24 11.80 -8.10
CA ARG A 7 -16.32 13.25 -8.29
C ARG A 7 -15.13 13.98 -7.68
N ALA A 8 -14.73 13.63 -6.46
CA ALA A 8 -13.59 14.24 -5.80
C ALA A 8 -12.28 13.99 -6.58
N VAL A 9 -12.06 12.75 -7.04
CA VAL A 9 -10.89 12.39 -7.85
C VAL A 9 -10.87 13.16 -9.17
N PHE A 10 -12.01 13.27 -9.85
CA PHE A 10 -12.11 14.06 -11.08
C PHE A 10 -11.77 15.54 -10.83
N SER A 11 -12.33 16.13 -9.77
CA SER A 11 -12.08 17.52 -9.38
C SER A 11 -10.59 17.77 -9.11
N ILE A 12 -9.96 16.91 -8.30
CA ILE A 12 -8.53 17.02 -7.97
C ILE A 12 -7.67 16.90 -9.23
N ARG A 13 -8.00 15.96 -10.14
CA ARG A 13 -7.27 15.77 -11.39
C ARG A 13 -7.37 16.99 -12.30
N SER A 14 -8.54 17.64 -12.37
CA SER A 14 -8.75 18.85 -13.15
C SER A 14 -7.92 20.01 -12.60
N VAL A 15 -8.02 20.29 -11.29
CA VAL A 15 -7.26 21.37 -10.63
C VAL A 15 -5.75 21.15 -10.81
N TYR A 16 -5.28 19.92 -10.60
CA TYR A 16 -3.86 19.61 -10.75
C TYR A 16 -3.39 19.68 -12.21
N SER A 17 -4.26 19.34 -13.18
CA SER A 17 -3.99 19.53 -14.61
C SER A 17 -3.80 21.01 -14.95
N ASP A 18 -4.64 21.89 -14.41
CA ASP A 18 -4.54 23.33 -14.67
C ASP A 18 -3.29 23.93 -14.01
N PHE A 19 -2.98 23.49 -12.79
CA PHE A 19 -1.71 23.79 -12.13
C PHE A 19 -0.52 23.40 -13.01
N GLU A 20 -0.43 22.16 -13.49
CA GLU A 20 0.72 21.72 -14.29
C GLU A 20 0.81 22.42 -15.65
N ARG A 21 -0.32 22.73 -16.30
CA ARG A 21 -0.32 23.55 -17.53
C ARG A 21 0.37 24.89 -17.32
N HIS A 22 0.07 25.55 -16.20
CA HIS A 22 0.64 26.85 -15.86
C HIS A 22 2.11 26.75 -15.49
N MET A 23 2.47 25.81 -14.61
CA MET A 23 3.83 25.62 -14.11
C MET A 23 4.83 25.23 -15.20
N TYR A 24 4.40 24.42 -16.17
CA TYR A 24 5.24 23.95 -17.27
C TYR A 24 5.12 24.80 -18.54
N GLY A 25 4.24 25.81 -18.58
CA GLY A 25 4.17 26.74 -19.69
C GLY A 25 3.83 26.14 -21.05
N GLY A 26 3.02 25.09 -21.07
CA GLY A 26 2.68 24.35 -22.28
C GLY A 26 3.61 23.18 -22.61
N HIS A 27 4.70 22.97 -21.86
CA HIS A 27 5.52 21.76 -21.95
C HIS A 27 4.89 20.60 -21.17
N ILE A 28 3.78 20.10 -21.69
CA ILE A 28 2.95 19.06 -21.09
C ILE A 28 2.68 17.91 -22.09
N TYR A 29 2.32 16.75 -21.56
CA TYR A 29 1.66 15.68 -22.30
C TYR A 29 0.29 15.39 -21.67
N LEU A 30 -0.59 14.73 -22.41
CA LEU A 30 -1.91 14.34 -21.91
C LEU A 30 -1.85 12.89 -21.42
N SER A 31 -2.30 12.67 -20.19
CA SER A 31 -2.52 11.32 -19.65
C SER A 31 -3.66 10.60 -20.39
N SER A 32 -3.81 9.30 -20.14
CA SER A 32 -4.93 8.48 -20.67
C SER A 32 -6.33 9.02 -20.35
N HIS A 33 -6.44 9.93 -19.39
CA HIS A 33 -7.70 10.57 -18.96
C HIS A 33 -7.79 12.04 -19.41
N ASN A 34 -6.99 12.45 -20.40
CA ASN A 34 -6.95 13.82 -20.93
C ASN A 34 -6.56 14.91 -19.91
N ASN A 35 -5.94 14.53 -18.79
CA ASN A 35 -5.36 15.49 -17.82
C ASN A 35 -3.93 15.81 -18.21
N ALA A 36 -3.56 17.09 -18.15
CA ALA A 36 -2.20 17.53 -18.43
C ALA A 36 -1.20 17.01 -17.41
N ARG A 37 -0.03 16.61 -17.90
CA ARG A 37 1.13 16.21 -17.12
C ARG A 37 2.39 16.90 -17.59
N GLY A 38 3.22 17.39 -16.67
CA GLY A 38 4.51 17.99 -17.00
C GLY A 38 5.45 17.01 -17.72
N LEU A 39 6.14 17.45 -18.78
CA LEU A 39 7.00 16.59 -19.61
C LEU A 39 8.31 16.19 -18.94
N GLU A 40 9.11 17.18 -18.52
CA GLU A 40 10.43 17.00 -17.92
C GLU A 40 10.66 18.10 -16.88
N ASP A 41 11.38 17.79 -15.80
CA ASP A 41 11.64 18.71 -14.69
C ASP A 41 12.30 20.02 -15.14
N LYS A 42 13.08 20.01 -16.23
CA LYS A 42 13.74 21.22 -16.77
C LYS A 42 12.76 22.31 -17.22
N TYR A 43 11.51 21.95 -17.51
CA TYR A 43 10.46 22.89 -17.92
C TYR A 43 9.61 23.37 -16.73
N PHE A 44 9.74 22.74 -15.57
CA PHE A 44 9.04 23.18 -14.37
C PHE A 44 9.63 24.49 -13.87
N ASN A 45 8.78 25.52 -13.77
CA ASN A 45 9.20 26.83 -13.28
C ASN A 45 8.41 27.22 -12.03
N ALA A 46 9.04 27.05 -10.86
CA ALA A 46 8.45 27.36 -9.56
C ALA A 46 7.99 28.82 -9.43
N SER A 47 8.71 29.78 -10.05
CA SER A 47 8.38 31.20 -10.00
C SER A 47 7.06 31.54 -10.72
N ARG A 48 6.53 30.64 -11.57
CA ARG A 48 5.20 30.82 -12.16
C ARG A 48 4.07 30.60 -11.16
N PHE A 49 4.36 30.00 -10.00
CA PHE A 49 3.36 29.84 -8.96
C PHE A 49 2.79 31.18 -8.51
N ASP A 50 3.60 32.25 -8.48
CA ASP A 50 3.16 33.58 -8.08
C ASP A 50 2.09 34.15 -9.02
N THR A 51 2.15 33.79 -10.31
CA THR A 51 1.21 34.28 -11.35
C THR A 51 0.00 33.36 -11.57
N LEU A 52 -0.08 32.23 -10.84
CA LEU A 52 -1.26 31.36 -10.88
C LEU A 52 -2.46 32.07 -10.23
N SER A 53 -3.69 31.72 -10.60
CA SER A 53 -4.86 32.30 -9.93
C SER A 53 -4.96 31.82 -8.48
N GLU A 54 -5.38 32.70 -7.58
CA GLU A 54 -5.51 32.37 -6.15
C GLU A 54 -6.48 31.22 -5.89
N ASP A 55 -7.54 31.08 -6.70
CA ASP A 55 -8.48 29.96 -6.62
C ASP A 55 -7.78 28.61 -6.90
N ILE A 56 -7.01 28.53 -8.00
CA ILE A 56 -6.30 27.29 -8.37
C ILE A 56 -5.16 27.02 -7.38
N LYS A 57 -4.45 28.05 -6.91
CA LYS A 57 -3.43 27.89 -5.85
C LYS A 57 -4.06 27.28 -4.59
N SER A 58 -5.14 27.88 -4.10
CA SER A 58 -5.85 27.42 -2.91
C SER A 58 -6.30 25.97 -3.07
N ASP A 59 -6.92 25.63 -4.21
CA ASP A 59 -7.44 24.28 -4.44
C ASP A 59 -6.31 23.24 -4.62
N ALA A 60 -5.22 23.61 -5.30
CA ALA A 60 -4.06 22.74 -5.45
C ALA A 60 -3.36 22.49 -4.09
N CYS A 61 -3.22 23.52 -3.25
CA CYS A 61 -2.66 23.40 -1.90
C CYS A 61 -3.58 22.65 -0.93
N ARG A 62 -4.88 22.50 -1.25
CA ARG A 62 -5.83 21.69 -0.49
C ARG A 62 -5.87 20.22 -0.89
N ILE A 63 -5.10 19.82 -1.90
CA ILE A 63 -4.97 18.41 -2.25
C ILE A 63 -4.36 17.67 -1.04
N PRO A 64 -4.97 16.57 -0.56
CA PRO A 64 -4.52 15.82 0.62
C PRO A 64 -3.02 15.59 0.75
N PHE A 65 -2.36 15.23 -0.35
CA PHE A 65 -0.92 14.94 -0.37
C PHE A 65 -0.02 16.18 -0.39
N ALA A 66 -0.58 17.37 -0.63
CA ALA A 66 0.12 18.63 -0.52
C ALA A 66 0.12 19.19 0.92
N GLN A 67 -0.71 18.63 1.81
CA GLN A 67 -0.82 19.05 3.21
C GLN A 67 -0.05 18.08 4.13
N PRO A 68 1.10 18.47 4.68
CA PRO A 68 1.94 17.56 5.47
C PRO A 68 1.24 16.96 6.69
N GLU A 69 0.42 17.76 7.39
CA GLU A 69 -0.33 17.29 8.56
C GLU A 69 -1.32 16.18 8.20
N PHE A 70 -2.05 16.35 7.09
CA PHE A 70 -3.02 15.36 6.64
C PHE A 70 -2.33 14.11 6.07
N LEU A 71 -1.26 14.30 5.30
CA LEU A 71 -0.41 13.23 4.81
C LEU A 71 0.15 12.40 5.98
N PHE A 72 0.62 13.04 7.04
CA PHE A 72 1.15 12.35 8.21
C PHE A 72 0.11 11.44 8.86
N VAL A 73 -1.14 11.90 9.03
CA VAL A 73 -2.22 11.08 9.57
C VAL A 73 -2.53 9.89 8.67
N ILE A 74 -2.58 10.09 7.34
CA ILE A 74 -2.79 9.00 6.39
C ILE A 74 -1.67 7.96 6.51
N LEU A 75 -0.41 8.40 6.50
CA LEU A 75 0.75 7.52 6.60
C LEU A 75 0.78 6.80 7.95
N LEU A 76 0.38 7.46 9.04
CA LEU A 76 0.29 6.85 10.36
C LEU A 76 -0.75 5.73 10.37
N ILE A 77 -1.96 5.99 9.87
CA ILE A 77 -3.01 4.96 9.76
C ILE A 77 -2.53 3.79 8.91
N TRP A 78 -1.94 4.08 7.76
CA TRP A 78 -1.40 3.04 6.88
C TRP A 78 -0.30 2.23 7.58
N SER A 79 0.63 2.87 8.29
CA SER A 79 1.69 2.19 9.04
C SER A 79 1.14 1.29 10.15
N LEU A 80 0.09 1.71 10.85
CA LEU A 80 -0.56 0.90 11.88
C LEU A 80 -1.24 -0.34 11.28
N LEU A 81 -1.84 -0.22 10.09
CA LEU A 81 -2.40 -1.36 9.37
C LEU A 81 -1.31 -2.36 8.97
N VAL A 82 -0.19 -1.88 8.43
CA VAL A 82 0.98 -2.71 8.07
C VAL A 82 1.53 -3.44 9.30
N VAL A 83 1.68 -2.75 10.43
CA VAL A 83 2.11 -3.38 11.69
C VAL A 83 1.14 -4.47 12.15
N GLY A 84 -0.17 -4.26 11.96
CA GLY A 84 -1.20 -5.27 12.23
C GLY A 84 -1.01 -6.54 11.39
N GLU A 85 -0.87 -6.38 10.07
CA GLU A 85 -0.64 -7.48 9.14
C GLU A 85 0.67 -8.24 9.42
N ILE A 86 1.74 -7.52 9.77
CA ILE A 86 3.01 -8.12 10.17
C ILE A 86 2.82 -8.95 11.45
N LYS A 87 2.13 -8.41 12.46
CA LYS A 87 1.87 -9.13 13.72
C LYS A 87 1.07 -10.42 13.49
N GLU A 88 0.04 -10.37 12.65
CA GLU A 88 -0.72 -11.56 12.28
C GLU A 88 0.14 -12.60 11.55
N SER A 89 0.98 -12.14 10.62
CA SER A 89 1.91 -12.99 9.88
C SER A 89 2.94 -13.66 10.79
N VAL A 90 3.50 -12.91 11.75
CA VAL A 90 4.42 -13.44 12.76
C VAL A 90 3.72 -14.44 13.68
N THR A 91 2.49 -14.16 14.10
CA THR A 91 1.70 -15.08 14.95
C THR A 91 1.42 -16.40 14.21
N LEU A 92 1.11 -16.32 12.92
CA LEU A 92 0.91 -17.51 12.08
C LEU A 92 2.22 -18.29 11.89
N PHE A 93 3.34 -17.59 11.68
CA PHE A 93 4.65 -18.22 11.60
C PHE A 93 5.03 -18.93 12.90
N GLU A 94 4.83 -18.28 14.05
CA GLU A 94 5.09 -18.86 15.37
C GLU A 94 4.24 -20.13 15.56
N ARG A 95 2.94 -20.07 15.27
CA ARG A 95 2.04 -21.22 15.43
C ARG A 95 2.36 -22.37 14.49
N LEU A 96 2.66 -22.10 13.23
CA LEU A 96 2.86 -23.15 12.23
C LEU A 96 4.29 -23.70 12.19
N VAL A 97 5.30 -22.88 12.43
CA VAL A 97 6.71 -23.26 12.24
C VAL A 97 7.41 -23.49 13.57
N VAL A 98 7.20 -22.62 14.55
CA VAL A 98 7.90 -22.67 15.85
C VAL A 98 7.22 -23.65 16.80
N SER A 99 5.89 -23.60 16.92
CA SER A 99 5.13 -24.43 17.87
C SER A 99 4.97 -25.88 17.43
N THR A 100 4.93 -26.17 16.12
CA THR A 100 4.82 -27.55 15.64
C THR A 100 6.15 -28.29 15.81
N GLY A 101 6.10 -29.57 16.21
CA GLY A 101 7.28 -30.41 16.26
C GLY A 101 7.84 -30.71 14.86
N SER A 102 9.09 -31.12 14.75
CA SER A 102 9.66 -31.60 13.48
C SER A 102 9.60 -33.12 13.38
N THR A 103 9.16 -33.65 12.24
CA THR A 103 9.14 -35.09 11.96
C THR A 103 9.82 -35.40 10.62
N ALA A 104 10.33 -36.62 10.44
CA ALA A 104 10.92 -37.08 9.19
C ALA A 104 9.86 -37.45 8.13
N SER A 105 8.68 -37.88 8.58
CA SER A 105 7.60 -38.36 7.73
C SER A 105 6.29 -37.63 8.03
N MET A 106 5.56 -37.27 6.97
CA MET A 106 4.23 -36.65 7.10
C MET A 106 3.17 -37.63 7.65
N ALA A 107 3.44 -38.94 7.62
CA ALA A 107 2.57 -39.94 8.22
C ALA A 107 2.46 -39.78 9.74
N ASP A 108 3.48 -39.21 10.38
CA ASP A 108 3.54 -38.98 11.84
C ASP A 108 3.15 -37.54 12.21
N ALA A 109 2.53 -36.80 11.29
CA ALA A 109 2.18 -35.39 11.47
C ALA A 109 0.97 -35.19 12.41
N THR A 110 0.08 -36.18 12.48
CA THR A 110 -1.16 -36.11 13.27
C THR A 110 -1.06 -36.89 14.57
N GLU A 111 -1.55 -36.30 15.65
CA GLU A 111 -1.86 -37.00 16.89
C GLU A 111 -3.37 -36.99 17.11
N ARG A 112 -3.91 -38.11 17.61
CA ARG A 112 -5.32 -38.20 17.97
C ARG A 112 -5.51 -37.57 19.34
N CYS A 113 -6.36 -36.55 19.41
CA CYS A 113 -6.83 -36.01 20.68
C CYS A 113 -7.97 -36.88 21.24
N ASP A 114 -8.10 -36.91 22.57
CA ASP A 114 -9.09 -37.71 23.31
C ASP A 114 -10.55 -37.41 22.93
N GLU A 115 -10.82 -36.26 22.31
CA GLU A 115 -12.14 -35.87 21.78
C GLU A 115 -12.45 -36.43 20.37
N GLY A 116 -11.61 -37.33 19.84
CA GLY A 116 -11.84 -38.01 18.55
C GLY A 116 -11.44 -37.20 17.31
N GLY A 117 -10.79 -36.05 17.48
CA GLY A 117 -10.20 -35.26 16.40
C GLY A 117 -8.73 -35.59 16.16
N GLU A 118 -8.29 -35.60 14.90
CA GLU A 118 -6.87 -35.63 14.54
C GLU A 118 -6.35 -34.18 14.44
N VAL A 119 -5.33 -33.85 15.22
CA VAL A 119 -4.68 -32.53 15.22
C VAL A 119 -3.29 -32.66 14.63
N ILE A 120 -2.91 -31.74 13.74
CA ILE A 120 -1.55 -31.67 13.19
C ILE A 120 -0.63 -31.07 14.25
N VAL A 121 0.24 -31.89 14.84
CA VAL A 121 1.18 -31.48 15.89
C VAL A 121 2.59 -31.31 15.33
N LYS A 122 2.92 -32.02 14.23
CA LYS A 122 4.27 -32.06 13.67
C LYS A 122 4.26 -31.74 12.18
N LEU A 123 5.30 -31.07 11.70
CA LEU A 123 5.56 -30.81 10.28
C LEU A 123 6.98 -31.25 9.90
N THR A 124 7.15 -31.68 8.65
CA THR A 124 8.48 -31.97 8.13
C THR A 124 9.29 -30.68 7.94
N VAL A 125 10.62 -30.77 8.12
CA VAL A 125 11.52 -29.61 7.98
C VAL A 125 11.41 -28.98 6.58
N GLY A 126 11.28 -29.80 5.54
CA GLY A 126 11.08 -29.33 4.17
C GLY A 126 9.78 -28.52 4.01
N MET A 127 8.68 -28.97 4.63
CA MET A 127 7.42 -28.25 4.59
C MET A 127 7.48 -26.95 5.39
N LYS A 128 8.17 -26.94 6.54
CA LYS A 128 8.41 -25.71 7.31
C LYS A 128 9.21 -24.67 6.51
N ALA A 129 10.26 -25.10 5.82
CA ALA A 129 11.04 -24.23 4.95
C ALA A 129 10.19 -23.69 3.79
N TRP A 130 9.37 -24.55 3.18
CA TRP A 130 8.47 -24.16 2.09
C TRP A 130 7.42 -23.14 2.54
N VAL A 131 6.73 -23.38 3.66
CA VAL A 131 5.75 -22.43 4.23
C VAL A 131 6.42 -21.10 4.59
N SER A 132 7.62 -21.14 5.18
CA SER A 132 8.36 -19.92 5.53
C SER A 132 8.71 -19.10 4.28
N PHE A 133 9.20 -19.76 3.22
CA PHE A 133 9.68 -19.09 2.03
C PHE A 133 8.58 -18.63 1.07
N PHE A 134 7.52 -19.44 0.89
CA PHE A 134 6.46 -19.16 -0.09
C PHE A 134 5.21 -18.51 0.50
N ILE A 135 5.02 -18.57 1.83
CA ILE A 135 3.82 -18.00 2.47
C ILE A 135 4.22 -16.84 3.38
N VAL A 136 5.13 -17.05 4.33
CA VAL A 136 5.43 -16.04 5.35
C VAL A 136 6.27 -14.90 4.80
N LEU A 137 7.34 -15.18 4.04
CA LEU A 137 8.17 -14.13 3.44
C LEU A 137 7.40 -13.23 2.46
N PRO A 138 6.59 -13.76 1.51
CA PRO A 138 5.80 -12.90 0.63
C PRO A 138 4.76 -12.09 1.40
N ARG A 139 4.15 -12.66 2.45
CA ARG A 139 3.14 -11.95 3.24
C ARG A 139 3.74 -10.78 4.03
N ILE A 140 4.98 -10.92 4.51
CA ILE A 140 5.72 -9.82 5.16
C ILE A 140 6.24 -8.81 4.13
N GLY A 141 6.68 -9.25 2.95
CA GLY A 141 7.23 -8.37 1.93
C GLY A 141 6.19 -7.55 1.14
N ILE A 142 4.93 -7.97 1.16
CA ILE A 142 3.80 -7.26 0.52
C ILE A 142 3.12 -6.29 1.50
N ALA A 143 3.24 -6.54 2.82
CA ALA A 143 2.74 -5.68 3.88
C ALA A 143 3.62 -4.44 4.05
#